data_AF-A0A413TBQ5-F1
#
_entry.id   AF-A0A413TBQ5-F1
#
_cell.length_a   1.000
_cell.length_b   1.000
_cell.length_c   1.000
_cell.angle_alpha   90.00
_cell.angle_beta   90.00
_cell.angle_gamma   90.00
#
_symmetry.space_group_name_H-M   'P 1'
#
loop_
_entity.id
_entity.type
_entity.pdbx_description
1 polymer ?
#
loop_
_entity_poly.entity_id
_entity_poly.type
_entity_poly.pdbx_seq_one_letter_code
_entity_poly.pdbx_strand_id
1 'polypeptide(L)'
;MSIDLRVKHDLESRRRAVELFDAGVGCKPAAEALSVPRETVREWQWVYRAFGSEALLSMGGKQSRYTFEQRVAAASAVVDGGMAKTDAMAEFGIRSKSPLERWCRLYREGGAEALRPGPKGRPRGSRSKPRARTREQELEERCRRLEAEVAYLKKLRALVERDGL
;
A
#
# COMPACT_ATOMS: atom_id res chain seq x y z
N MET A 1 2.72 27.91 21.74
CA MET A 1 2.71 26.43 21.83
C MET A 1 2.48 25.90 20.42
N SER A 2 3.39 25.08 19.89
CA SER A 2 3.28 24.55 18.52
C SER A 2 2.37 23.32 18.54
N ILE A 3 1.21 23.40 17.90
CA ILE A 3 0.27 22.28 17.78
C ILE A 3 0.71 21.45 16.57
N ASP A 4 1.18 20.22 16.79
CA ASP A 4 1.52 19.30 15.71
C ASP A 4 0.23 18.86 14.99
N LEU A 5 -0.05 19.49 13.85
CA LEU A 5 -1.22 19.25 13.00
C LEU A 5 -1.29 17.80 12.44
N ARG A 6 -0.27 16.96 12.68
CA ARG A 6 -0.31 15.52 12.34
C ARG A 6 -1.10 14.70 13.37
N VAL A 7 -1.28 15.22 14.58
CA VAL A 7 -2.13 14.63 15.61
C VAL A 7 -3.57 14.99 15.27
N LYS A 8 -4.23 14.15 14.45
CA LYS A 8 -5.60 14.40 13.97
C LYS A 8 -6.61 14.65 15.10
N HIS A 9 -6.32 14.20 16.32
CA HIS A 9 -7.08 14.40 17.55
C HIS A 9 -6.16 14.33 18.76
N ASP A 10 -6.25 15.35 19.62
CA ASP A 10 -5.33 15.60 20.73
C ASP A 10 -5.55 14.64 21.92
N LEU A 11 -4.61 14.68 22.87
CA LEU A 11 -4.64 13.83 24.07
C LEU A 11 -5.88 14.14 24.93
N GLU A 12 -6.32 15.39 24.96
CA GLU A 12 -7.48 15.83 25.75
C GLU A 12 -8.77 15.21 25.23
N SER A 13 -8.99 15.21 23.91
CA SER A 13 -10.14 14.53 23.30
C SER A 13 -10.20 13.04 23.64
N ARG A 14 -9.04 12.38 23.75
CA ARG A 14 -8.97 10.97 24.13
C ARG A 14 -9.22 10.74 25.61
N ARG A 15 -8.78 11.64 26.50
CA ARG A 15 -9.14 11.58 27.93
C ARG A 15 -10.65 11.68 28.12
N ARG A 16 -11.29 12.66 27.47
CA ARG A 16 -12.75 12.80 27.50
C ARG A 16 -13.46 11.58 26.90
N ALA A 17 -12.89 10.97 25.84
CA ALA A 17 -13.43 9.74 25.29
C ALA A 17 -13.37 8.57 26.30
N VAL A 18 -12.30 8.45 27.08
CA VAL A 18 -12.19 7.45 28.16
C VAL A 18 -13.30 7.66 29.19
N GLU A 19 -13.49 8.89 29.68
CA GLU A 19 -14.55 9.22 30.65
C GLU A 19 -15.94 8.84 30.13
N LEU A 20 -16.22 9.14 28.85
CA LEU A 20 -17.48 8.76 28.21
C LEU A 20 -17.63 7.24 28.09
N PHE A 21 -16.57 6.52 27.74
CA PHE A 21 -16.62 5.05 27.62
C PHE A 21 -16.74 4.36 28.98
N ASP A 22 -16.07 4.86 30.01
CA ASP A 22 -16.21 4.38 31.40
C ASP A 22 -17.65 4.60 31.91
N ALA A 23 -18.29 5.70 31.50
CA ALA A 23 -19.71 5.97 31.75
C ALA A 23 -20.68 5.15 30.85
N GLY A 24 -20.16 4.24 30.02
CA GLY A 24 -20.97 3.38 29.15
C GLY A 24 -21.55 4.07 27.91
N VAL A 25 -21.09 5.28 27.59
CA VAL A 25 -21.59 6.06 26.46
C VAL A 25 -21.19 5.40 25.13
N GLY A 26 -22.18 5.21 24.25
CA GLY A 26 -21.98 4.63 22.94
C GLY A 26 -21.18 5.53 21.97
N CYS A 27 -20.69 4.94 20.88
CA CYS A 27 -19.86 5.64 19.90
C CYS A 27 -20.53 6.88 19.26
N LYS A 28 -21.82 6.82 18.92
CA LYS A 28 -22.53 7.95 18.31
C LYS A 28 -22.63 9.17 19.24
N PRO A 29 -23.21 9.04 20.46
CA PRO A 29 -23.27 10.18 21.38
C PRO A 29 -21.89 10.68 21.81
N ALA A 30 -20.89 9.80 21.95
CA ALA A 30 -19.53 10.23 22.24
C ALA A 30 -18.90 11.07 21.09
N ALA A 31 -19.16 10.70 19.83
CA ALA A 31 -18.68 11.47 18.68
C ALA A 31 -19.29 12.88 18.61
N GLU A 32 -20.58 12.99 18.90
CA GLU A 32 -21.29 14.26 18.97
C GLU A 32 -20.75 15.13 20.12
N ALA A 33 -20.61 14.57 21.33
CA ALA A 33 -20.09 15.28 22.49
C ALA A 33 -18.66 15.80 22.31
N LEU A 34 -17.81 15.04 21.61
CA LEU A 34 -16.41 15.41 21.38
C LEU A 34 -16.20 16.25 20.11
N SER A 35 -17.22 16.40 19.26
CA SER A 35 -17.09 16.96 17.91
C SER A 35 -16.00 16.27 17.08
N VAL A 36 -15.82 14.96 17.30
CA VAL A 36 -14.84 14.11 16.62
C VAL A 36 -15.58 13.24 15.60
N PRO A 37 -15.02 13.00 14.39
CA PRO A 37 -15.64 12.11 13.41
C PRO A 37 -15.97 10.73 14.01
N ARG A 38 -17.19 10.26 13.72
CA ARG A 38 -17.72 9.02 14.29
C ARG A 38 -16.81 7.81 14.06
N GLU A 39 -16.18 7.70 12.89
CA GLU A 39 -15.25 6.60 12.61
C GLU A 39 -14.02 6.63 13.50
N THR A 40 -13.52 7.82 13.85
CA THR A 40 -12.41 7.96 14.79
C THR A 40 -12.83 7.50 16.18
N VAL A 41 -13.97 7.95 16.68
CA VAL A 41 -14.49 7.52 17.99
C VAL A 41 -14.77 6.02 18.02
N ARG A 42 -15.20 5.44 16.89
CA ARG A 42 -15.37 3.99 16.76
C ARG A 42 -14.04 3.24 16.90
N GLU A 43 -12.99 3.73 16.26
CA GLU A 43 -11.64 3.15 16.41
C GLU A 43 -11.15 3.26 17.86
N TRP A 44 -11.40 4.40 18.52
CA TRP A 44 -11.08 4.58 19.94
C TRP A 44 -11.81 3.58 20.83
N GLN A 45 -13.10 3.37 20.58
CA GLN A 45 -13.89 2.40 21.32
C GLN A 45 -13.36 0.97 21.17
N TRP A 46 -12.87 0.59 19.98
CA TRP A 46 -12.27 -0.72 19.77
C TRP A 46 -10.96 -0.90 20.52
N VAL A 47 -10.10 0.12 20.51
CA VAL A 47 -8.84 0.09 21.28
C VAL A 47 -9.11 0.07 22.77
N TYR A 48 -10.06 0.89 23.24
CA TYR A 48 -10.48 0.89 24.64
C TYR A 48 -11.00 -0.48 25.07
N ARG A 49 -11.84 -1.14 24.27
CA ARG A 49 -12.37 -2.47 24.60
C ARG A 49 -11.31 -3.57 24.55
N ALA A 50 -10.33 -3.48 23.65
CA ALA A 50 -9.29 -4.49 23.49
C ALA A 50 -8.15 -4.35 24.50
N PHE A 51 -7.78 -3.12 24.88
CA PHE A 51 -6.55 -2.84 25.64
C PHE A 51 -6.72 -1.88 26.83
N GLY A 52 -7.92 -1.34 27.04
CA GLY A 52 -8.21 -0.38 28.10
C GLY A 52 -7.84 1.08 27.80
N SER A 53 -7.98 1.91 28.82
CA SER A 53 -7.83 3.38 28.75
C SER A 53 -6.41 3.82 28.43
N GLU A 54 -5.39 3.21 29.03
CA GLU A 54 -3.97 3.56 28.80
C GLU A 54 -3.58 3.43 27.32
N ALA A 55 -4.05 2.37 26.67
CA ALA A 55 -3.79 2.13 25.25
C ALA A 55 -4.42 3.20 24.35
N LEU A 56 -5.62 3.67 24.68
CA LEU A 56 -6.26 4.78 23.98
C LEU A 56 -5.49 6.10 24.19
N LEU A 57 -5.00 6.36 25.39
CA LEU A 57 -4.21 7.57 25.68
C LEU A 57 -2.85 7.56 24.95
N SER A 58 -2.21 6.41 24.82
CA SER A 58 -0.95 6.23 24.09
C SER A 58 -1.08 6.17 22.56
N MET A 59 -2.30 6.26 22.02
CA MET A 59 -2.58 6.21 20.59
C MET A 59 -1.84 7.34 19.83
N GLY A 60 -1.58 7.17 18.53
CA GLY A 60 -0.92 8.21 17.71
C GLY A 60 0.61 8.29 17.87
N GLY A 61 1.22 7.42 18.67
CA GLY A 61 2.66 7.16 18.63
C GLY A 61 3.12 6.43 17.36
N LYS A 62 4.38 5.98 17.34
CA LYS A 62 4.99 5.26 16.22
C LYS A 62 4.11 4.08 15.78
N GLN A 63 3.74 4.05 14.49
CA GLN A 63 2.95 2.97 13.90
C GLN A 63 3.67 1.64 14.11
N SER A 64 3.02 0.69 14.79
CA SER A 64 3.57 -0.64 15.03
C SER A 64 3.64 -1.40 13.71
N ARG A 65 4.77 -2.07 13.44
CA ARG A 65 4.93 -2.94 12.27
C ARG A 65 4.57 -4.35 12.70
N TYR A 66 3.51 -4.90 12.12
CA TYR A 66 3.10 -6.29 12.36
C TYR A 66 3.93 -7.25 11.50
N THR A 67 4.42 -8.32 12.10
CA THR A 67 5.11 -9.39 11.37
C THR A 67 4.11 -10.15 10.49
N PHE A 68 4.61 -10.86 9.46
CA PHE A 68 3.75 -11.70 8.63
C PHE A 68 3.02 -12.75 9.47
N GLU A 69 3.73 -13.41 10.38
CA GLU A 69 3.19 -14.42 11.30
C GLU A 69 2.08 -13.86 12.17
N GLN A 70 2.28 -12.68 12.79
CA GLN A 70 1.24 -12.00 13.57
C GLN A 70 -0.02 -11.73 12.75
N ARG A 71 0.14 -11.31 11.49
CA ARG A 71 -0.99 -11.04 10.59
C ARG A 71 -1.77 -12.31 10.26
N VAL A 72 -1.05 -13.41 9.99
CA VAL A 72 -1.66 -14.72 9.68
C VAL A 72 -2.37 -15.29 10.89
N ALA A 73 -1.72 -15.28 12.06
CA ALA A 73 -2.29 -15.79 13.30
C ALA A 73 -3.58 -15.06 13.67
N ALA A 74 -3.56 -13.73 13.63
CA ALA A 74 -4.76 -12.94 13.93
C ALA A 74 -5.89 -13.12 12.91
N ALA A 75 -5.56 -13.25 11.61
CA ALA A 75 -6.57 -13.48 10.59
C ALA A 75 -7.20 -14.88 10.73
N SER A 76 -6.39 -15.91 10.93
CA SER A 76 -6.86 -17.29 11.11
C SER A 76 -7.69 -17.45 12.38
N ALA A 77 -7.28 -16.85 13.51
CA ALA A 77 -8.05 -16.87 14.74
C ALA A 77 -9.48 -16.30 14.56
N VAL A 78 -9.61 -15.23 13.78
CA VAL A 78 -10.93 -14.62 13.49
C VAL A 78 -11.71 -15.40 12.44
N VAL A 79 -11.06 -15.84 11.36
CA VAL A 79 -11.74 -16.44 10.20
C VAL A 79 -12.07 -17.91 10.45
N ASP A 80 -11.10 -18.69 10.92
CA ASP A 80 -11.23 -20.13 11.14
C ASP A 80 -11.67 -20.42 12.57
N GLY A 81 -11.08 -19.69 13.55
CA GLY A 81 -11.37 -19.86 14.97
C GLY A 81 -12.63 -19.14 15.46
N GLY A 82 -13.25 -18.29 14.63
CA GLY A 82 -14.45 -17.53 14.99
C GLY A 82 -14.24 -16.47 16.08
N MET A 83 -12.98 -16.15 16.42
CA MET A 83 -12.63 -15.18 17.46
C MET A 83 -13.20 -13.79 17.15
N ALA A 84 -13.71 -13.10 18.17
CA ALA A 84 -14.13 -11.72 17.98
C ALA A 84 -12.93 -10.83 17.64
N LYS A 85 -13.14 -9.86 16.75
CA LYS A 85 -12.03 -9.02 16.26
C LYS A 85 -11.35 -8.21 17.36
N THR A 86 -12.09 -7.80 18.40
CA THR A 86 -11.53 -7.11 19.57
C THR A 86 -10.63 -8.02 20.39
N ASP A 87 -10.98 -9.29 20.48
CA ASP A 87 -10.23 -10.28 21.25
C ASP A 87 -8.95 -10.63 20.50
N ALA A 88 -9.04 -10.82 19.18
CA ALA A 88 -7.87 -10.96 18.31
C ALA A 88 -6.97 -9.71 18.33
N MET A 89 -7.54 -8.51 18.45
CA MET A 89 -6.73 -7.30 18.62
C MET A 89 -5.92 -7.39 19.91
N ALA A 90 -6.57 -7.72 21.03
CA ALA A 90 -5.92 -7.86 22.33
C ALA A 90 -4.82 -8.93 22.30
N GLU A 91 -5.15 -10.13 21.81
CA GLU A 91 -4.26 -11.29 21.82
C GLU A 91 -3.02 -11.11 20.94
N PHE A 92 -3.19 -10.52 19.74
CA PHE A 92 -2.10 -10.34 18.79
C PHE A 92 -1.47 -8.94 18.82
N GLY A 93 -1.87 -8.09 19.78
CA GLY A 93 -1.31 -6.75 19.95
C GLY A 93 -1.63 -5.78 18.80
N ILE A 94 -2.77 -5.95 18.12
CA ILE A 94 -3.16 -5.16 16.96
C ILE A 94 -3.93 -3.90 17.40
N ARG A 95 -3.29 -2.74 17.30
CA ARG A 95 -3.84 -1.46 17.76
C ARG A 95 -4.84 -0.78 16.81
N SER A 96 -5.14 -1.39 15.67
CA SER A 96 -6.17 -0.87 14.76
C SER A 96 -6.91 -2.03 14.10
N LYS A 97 -8.24 -1.96 14.10
CA LYS A 97 -9.08 -3.00 13.51
C LYS A 97 -9.07 -2.97 11.98
N SER A 98 -8.84 -1.82 11.36
CA SER A 98 -8.88 -1.67 9.90
C SER A 98 -7.85 -2.58 9.18
N PRO A 99 -6.57 -2.66 9.62
CA PRO A 99 -5.65 -3.69 9.14
C PRO A 99 -6.16 -5.12 9.34
N LEU A 100 -6.68 -5.45 10.52
CA LEU A 100 -7.19 -6.79 10.84
C LEU A 100 -8.35 -7.19 9.93
N GLU A 101 -9.31 -6.30 9.68
CA GLU A 101 -10.43 -6.54 8.76
C GLU A 101 -9.95 -6.81 7.34
N ARG A 102 -8.97 -6.03 6.87
CA ARG A 102 -8.33 -6.25 5.57
C ARG A 102 -7.66 -7.62 5.53
N TRP A 103 -6.94 -8.01 6.58
CA TRP A 103 -6.26 -9.31 6.62
C TRP A 103 -7.26 -10.45 6.64
N CYS A 104 -8.33 -10.36 7.42
CA CYS A 104 -9.40 -11.36 7.42
C CYS A 104 -10.02 -11.53 6.02
N ARG A 105 -10.21 -10.43 5.29
CA ARG A 105 -10.72 -10.49 3.91
C ARG A 105 -9.74 -11.22 2.98
N LEU A 106 -8.47 -10.80 2.95
CA LEU A 106 -7.44 -11.43 2.12
C LEU A 106 -7.23 -12.91 2.47
N TYR A 107 -7.29 -13.24 3.76
CA TYR A 107 -7.15 -14.60 4.24
C TYR A 107 -8.31 -15.50 3.76
N ARG A 108 -9.56 -15.00 3.75
CA ARG A 108 -10.67 -15.76 3.15
C ARG A 108 -10.51 -15.99 1.65
N GLU A 109 -9.88 -15.05 0.95
CA GLU A 109 -9.70 -15.10 -0.51
C GLU A 109 -8.55 -16.02 -0.93
N GLY A 110 -7.45 -16.08 -0.16
CA GLY A 110 -6.24 -16.81 -0.57
C GLY A 110 -5.38 -17.32 0.57
N GLY A 111 -5.95 -17.50 1.76
CA GLY A 111 -5.28 -18.05 2.94
C GLY A 111 -4.10 -17.20 3.42
N ALA A 112 -3.14 -17.86 4.08
CA ALA A 112 -1.96 -17.21 4.64
C ALA A 112 -1.10 -16.51 3.58
N GLU A 113 -0.98 -17.10 2.38
CA GLU A 113 -0.14 -16.58 1.30
C GLU A 113 -0.63 -15.21 0.78
N ALA A 114 -1.94 -14.96 0.80
CA ALA A 114 -2.51 -13.65 0.44
C ALA A 114 -2.10 -12.51 1.39
N LEU A 115 -1.57 -12.83 2.58
CA LEU A 115 -1.06 -11.84 3.53
C LEU A 115 0.42 -11.53 3.33
N ARG A 116 1.14 -12.28 2.49
CA ARG A 116 2.55 -11.98 2.24
C ARG A 116 2.69 -10.56 1.68
N PRO A 117 3.71 -9.81 2.12
CA PRO A 117 3.99 -8.53 1.49
C PRO A 117 4.25 -8.76 0.00
N GLY A 118 3.44 -8.10 -0.85
CA GLY A 118 3.62 -8.16 -2.29
C GLY A 118 5.00 -7.60 -2.71
N PRO A 119 5.40 -7.82 -3.97
CA PRO A 119 6.66 -7.30 -4.50
C PRO A 119 6.80 -5.81 -4.18
N LYS A 120 7.91 -5.43 -3.55
CA LYS A 120 8.13 -4.06 -3.09
C LYS A 120 8.35 -3.15 -4.30
N GLY A 121 7.40 -2.25 -4.55
CA GLY A 121 7.48 -1.23 -5.60
C GLY A 121 6.20 -1.10 -6.40
N ARG A 122 6.07 0.00 -7.14
CA ARG A 122 5.07 0.08 -8.21
C ARG A 122 5.41 -1.04 -9.21
N PRO A 123 4.46 -1.88 -9.66
CA PRO A 123 4.69 -2.71 -10.83
C PRO A 123 5.31 -1.81 -11.89
N ARG A 124 6.44 -2.20 -12.49
CA ARG A 124 7.00 -1.42 -13.60
C ARG A 124 5.84 -1.19 -14.55
N GLY A 125 5.34 0.06 -14.62
CA GLY A 125 4.17 0.39 -15.43
C GLY A 125 4.39 -0.19 -16.81
N SER A 126 3.31 -0.58 -17.50
CA SER A 126 3.37 -1.20 -18.82
C SER A 126 4.38 -0.47 -19.71
N ARG A 127 5.64 -0.91 -19.70
CA ARG A 127 6.56 -0.58 -20.76
C ARG A 127 5.92 -1.32 -21.90
N SER A 128 5.29 -0.59 -22.80
CA SER A 128 4.99 -1.12 -24.13
C SER A 128 6.23 -1.92 -24.52
N LYS A 129 6.05 -3.23 -24.77
CA LYS A 129 7.10 -3.99 -25.44
C LYS A 129 7.57 -3.11 -26.61
N PRO A 130 8.88 -2.99 -26.88
CA PRO A 130 9.34 -2.28 -28.07
C PRO A 130 8.47 -2.77 -29.23
N ARG A 131 7.74 -1.86 -29.87
CA ARG A 131 6.90 -2.24 -31.01
C ARG A 131 7.81 -3.00 -31.96
N ALA A 132 7.40 -4.20 -32.37
CA ALA A 132 8.08 -4.89 -33.46
C ALA A 132 8.21 -3.89 -34.61
N ARG A 133 9.40 -3.82 -35.22
CA ARG A 133 9.66 -2.88 -36.32
C ARG A 133 8.60 -3.08 -37.39
N THR A 134 8.02 -2.00 -37.87
CA THR A 134 7.08 -2.10 -38.99
C THR A 134 7.86 -2.47 -40.25
N ARG A 135 7.20 -3.13 -41.21
CA ARG A 135 7.77 -3.48 -42.52
C ARG A 135 8.43 -2.26 -43.19
N GLU A 136 7.85 -1.07 -43.01
CA GLU A 136 8.36 0.20 -43.52
C GLU A 136 9.72 0.57 -42.93
N GLN A 137 9.90 0.41 -41.61
CA GLN A 137 11.16 0.70 -40.94
C GLN A 137 12.29 -0.25 -41.36
N GLU A 138 11.96 -1.53 -41.60
CA GLU A 138 12.92 -2.49 -42.14
C GLU A 138 13.31 -2.16 -43.59
N LEU A 139 12.36 -1.68 -44.39
CA LEU A 139 12.62 -1.23 -45.76
C LEU A 139 13.49 0.03 -45.76
N GLU A 140 13.24 1.00 -44.88
CA GLU A 140 14.06 2.21 -44.77
C GLU A 140 15.51 1.89 -44.40
N GLU A 141 15.75 0.99 -43.45
CA GLU A 141 17.12 0.58 -43.09
C GLU A 141 17.82 -0.14 -44.25
N ARG A 142 17.08 -0.99 -44.98
CA ARG A 142 17.60 -1.64 -46.20
C ARG A 142 17.93 -0.62 -47.28
N CYS A 143 17.07 0.35 -47.52
CA CYS A 143 17.34 1.44 -48.46
C CYS A 143 18.59 2.22 -48.06
N ARG A 144 18.72 2.62 -46.79
CA ARG A 144 19.92 3.32 -46.30
C ARG A 144 21.20 2.49 -46.48
N ARG A 145 21.14 1.19 -46.22
CA ARG A 145 22.28 0.28 -46.44
C ARG A 145 22.65 0.22 -47.92
N LEU A 146 21.67 0.04 -48.80
CA LEU A 146 21.88 -0.02 -50.25
C LEU A 146 22.40 1.31 -50.81
N GLU A 147 21.89 2.44 -50.33
CA GLU A 147 22.38 3.76 -50.70
C GLU A 147 23.84 3.96 -50.30
N ALA A 148 24.24 3.52 -49.10
CA ALA A 148 25.62 3.55 -48.67
C ALA A 148 26.53 2.65 -49.53
N GLU A 149 26.05 1.46 -49.89
CA GLU A 149 26.77 0.54 -50.78
C GLU A 149 26.95 1.12 -52.19
N VAL A 150 25.88 1.68 -52.77
CA VAL A 150 25.94 2.36 -54.07
C VAL A 150 26.87 3.57 -54.03
N ALA A 151 26.83 4.36 -52.95
CA ALA A 151 27.74 5.49 -52.79
C ALA A 151 29.21 5.04 -52.70
N TYR A 152 29.47 3.93 -52.01
CA TYR A 152 30.81 3.34 -51.93
C TYR A 152 31.29 2.83 -53.29
N LEU A 153 30.46 2.08 -54.02
CA LEU A 153 30.78 1.59 -55.36
C LEU A 153 31.01 2.72 -56.37
N LYS A 154 30.21 3.79 -56.31
CA LYS A 154 30.42 4.99 -57.14
C LYS A 154 31.76 5.66 -56.85
N LYS A 155 32.16 5.75 -55.58
CA LYS A 155 33.48 6.27 -55.19
C LYS A 155 34.61 5.38 -55.70
N LEU A 156 34.49 4.06 -55.57
CA LEU A 156 35.49 3.11 -56.12
C LEU A 156 35.63 3.27 -57.63
N ARG A 157 34.51 3.33 -58.35
CA ARG A 157 34.50 3.52 -59.81
C ARG A 157 35.18 4.83 -60.21
N ALA A 158 34.89 5.92 -59.51
CA ALA A 158 35.53 7.22 -59.75
C ALA A 158 37.05 7.19 -59.50
N LEU A 159 37.54 6.37 -58.57
CA LEU A 159 38.97 6.18 -58.36
C LEU A 159 39.62 5.39 -59.51
N VAL A 160 38.97 4.32 -59.99
CA VAL A 160 39.45 3.53 -61.13
C VAL A 160 39.49 4.36 -62.41
N GLU A 161 38.41 5.12 -62.71
CA GLU A 161 38.34 6.00 -63.88
C GLU A 161 39.36 7.15 -63.82
N ARG A 162 39.76 7.60 -62.62
CA ARG A 162 40.81 8.61 -62.42
C ARG A 162 42.21 8.03 -62.62
N ASP A 163 42.44 6.78 -62.21
CA ASP A 163 43.76 6.15 -62.22
C ASP A 163 44.09 5.44 -63.56
N GLY A 164 43.20 5.51 -64.56
CA GLY A 164 43.52 5.26 -65.97
C GLY A 164 43.83 3.81 -66.37
N LEU A 165 43.11 2.84 -65.82
CA LEU A 165 42.96 1.48 -66.37
C LEU A 165 41.56 1.30 -66.95
#